data_AF-A0AAW6QBZ3-F1
#
_entry.id   AF-A0AAW6QBZ3-F1
#
_cell.length_a   1.000
_cell.length_b   1.000
_cell.length_c   1.000
_cell.angle_alpha   90.00
_cell.angle_beta   90.00
_cell.angle_gamma   90.00
#
_symmetry.space_group_name_H-M   'P 1'
#
loop_
_entity.id
_entity.type
_entity.pdbx_description
1 polymer ?
#
loop_
_entity_poly.entity_id
_entity_poly.type
_entity_poly.pdbx_seq_one_letter_code
_entity_poly.pdbx_strand_id
1 'polypeptide(L)'
;MSKSKKVLSVLLASAVLLGGASAYASSHPEKQAAFEQAAISAGQAVQTATGKVAGKATEVDFKFKNGSSYYKVDVLRDNQGNAEKHEVVVDAKTGEVLADNIETQSHKKDKASAEAKVSLEQAIDIAMQKTGGKVNAADLEAKKGALRYEVESIKDGKKYKTVVDAASGEVISSGVDY
;
A
#
# COMPACT_ATOMS: atom_id res chain seq x y z
N MET A 1 30.13 39.36 -27.30
CA MET A 1 29.35 38.10 -27.37
C MET A 1 28.38 38.07 -26.19
N SER A 2 27.09 38.27 -26.45
CA SER A 2 26.01 38.07 -25.47
C SER A 2 25.10 36.99 -26.05
N LYS A 3 24.96 35.85 -25.37
CA LYS A 3 24.05 34.77 -25.78
C LYS A 3 22.76 34.90 -24.97
N SER A 4 21.67 35.13 -25.69
CA SER A 4 20.31 35.21 -25.19
C SER A 4 19.65 33.84 -25.02
N LYS A 5 18.88 33.77 -23.94
CA LYS A 5 17.85 32.84 -23.42
C LYS A 5 17.23 31.81 -24.38
N LYS A 6 16.89 30.64 -23.81
CA LYS A 6 15.64 29.91 -24.08
C LYS A 6 15.07 29.38 -22.75
N VAL A 7 13.92 29.91 -22.34
CA VAL A 7 13.09 29.35 -21.25
C VAL A 7 12.07 28.45 -21.94
N LEU A 8 12.05 27.16 -21.61
CA LEU A 8 11.10 26.21 -22.16
C LEU A 8 9.85 26.22 -21.27
N SER A 9 8.81 26.92 -21.72
CA SER A 9 7.48 26.86 -21.09
C SER A 9 6.75 25.63 -21.63
N VAL A 10 6.55 24.61 -20.79
CA VAL A 10 5.64 23.51 -21.10
C VAL A 10 4.25 23.88 -20.58
N LEU A 11 3.37 24.27 -21.50
CA LEU A 11 1.93 24.33 -21.25
C LEU A 11 1.38 22.91 -21.34
N LEU A 12 1.03 22.30 -20.21
CA LEU A 12 0.18 21.11 -20.20
C LEU A 12 -1.28 21.56 -20.25
N ALA A 13 -1.86 21.53 -21.44
CA ALA A 13 -3.30 21.58 -21.62
C ALA A 13 -3.82 20.14 -21.63
N SER A 14 -4.55 19.75 -20.58
CA SER A 14 -5.33 18.51 -20.57
C SER A 14 -6.79 18.87 -20.35
N ALA A 15 -7.60 18.67 -21.39
CA ALA A 15 -9.04 18.89 -21.37
C ALA A 15 -9.74 17.93 -20.39
N VAL A 16 -10.72 18.46 -19.65
CA VAL A 16 -11.65 17.70 -18.81
C VAL A 16 -12.67 17.01 -19.72
N LEU A 17 -12.84 15.70 -19.58
CA LEU A 17 -14.02 14.98 -20.08
C LEU A 17 -14.83 14.45 -18.89
N LEU A 18 -16.09 14.90 -18.85
CA LEU A 18 -17.11 14.58 -17.85
C LEU A 18 -17.59 13.13 -18.00
N GLY A 19 -17.44 12.36 -16.93
CA GLY A 19 -17.95 11.00 -16.81
C GLY A 19 -17.68 10.44 -15.41
N GLY A 20 -18.32 11.02 -14.39
CA GLY A 20 -18.36 10.46 -13.03
C GLY A 20 -17.01 10.17 -12.38
N ALA A 21 -16.05 11.11 -12.45
CA ALA A 21 -14.86 11.02 -11.62
C ALA A 21 -15.29 11.10 -10.15
N SER A 22 -15.16 10.00 -9.41
CA SER A 22 -15.38 10.00 -7.96
C SER A 22 -14.46 11.05 -7.32
N ALA A 23 -14.85 11.63 -6.18
CA ALA A 23 -14.05 12.66 -5.48
C ALA A 23 -12.59 12.23 -5.22
N TYR A 24 -12.35 10.92 -5.14
CA TYR A 24 -11.03 10.33 -5.03
C TYR A 24 -10.12 10.67 -6.22
N ALA A 25 -10.61 10.51 -7.45
CA ALA A 25 -9.83 10.74 -8.67
C ALA A 25 -9.44 12.21 -8.88
N SER A 26 -10.28 13.14 -8.43
CA SER A 26 -10.04 14.57 -8.54
C SER A 26 -8.97 15.11 -7.59
N SER A 27 -8.67 14.43 -6.48
CA SER A 27 -7.79 14.97 -5.43
C SER A 27 -6.29 14.75 -5.70
N HIS A 28 -5.91 13.65 -6.35
CA HIS A 28 -4.51 13.28 -6.59
C HIS A 28 -4.31 12.53 -7.93
N PRO A 29 -4.55 13.19 -9.08
CA PRO A 29 -4.56 12.53 -10.39
C PRO A 29 -3.22 11.87 -10.75
N GLU A 30 -2.08 12.47 -10.36
CA GLU A 30 -0.76 11.89 -10.64
C GLU A 30 -0.49 10.61 -9.82
N LYS A 31 -0.88 10.58 -8.54
CA LYS A 31 -0.74 9.37 -7.70
C LYS A 31 -1.59 8.23 -8.26
N GLN A 32 -2.81 8.54 -8.72
CA GLN A 32 -3.68 7.55 -9.32
C GLN A 32 -3.09 7.00 -10.63
N ALA A 33 -2.65 7.88 -11.54
CA ALA A 33 -2.01 7.45 -12.79
C ALA A 33 -0.76 6.60 -12.52
N ALA A 34 0.05 6.97 -11.54
CA ALA A 34 1.23 6.20 -11.14
C ALA A 34 0.85 4.82 -10.55
N PHE A 35 -0.24 4.75 -9.78
CA PHE A 35 -0.74 3.48 -9.23
C PHE A 35 -1.28 2.54 -10.32
N GLU A 36 -2.00 3.09 -11.30
CA GLU A 36 -2.47 2.35 -12.48
C GLU A 36 -1.29 1.81 -13.30
N GLN A 37 -0.21 2.58 -13.41
CA GLN A 37 1.03 2.20 -14.10
C GLN A 37 1.98 1.29 -13.30
N ALA A 38 1.73 1.07 -12.00
CA ALA A 38 2.59 0.20 -11.19
C ALA A 38 2.58 -1.24 -11.75
N ALA A 39 3.77 -1.75 -12.08
CA ALA A 39 3.96 -3.04 -12.72
C ALA A 39 3.81 -4.22 -11.76
N ILE A 40 4.02 -3.98 -10.45
CA ILE A 40 3.81 -4.99 -9.41
C ILE A 40 2.55 -4.68 -8.58
N SER A 41 1.94 -5.73 -8.03
CA SER A 41 0.87 -5.64 -7.05
C SER A 41 1.39 -5.41 -5.63
N ALA A 42 0.50 -5.00 -4.72
CA ALA A 42 0.82 -4.92 -3.30
C ALA A 42 1.24 -6.30 -2.72
N GLY A 43 0.59 -7.39 -3.15
CA GLY A 43 0.97 -8.76 -2.76
C GLY A 43 2.40 -9.12 -3.20
N GLN A 44 2.78 -8.79 -4.44
CA GLN A 44 4.15 -9.00 -4.92
C GLN A 44 5.17 -8.16 -4.13
N ALA A 45 4.83 -6.92 -3.77
CA ALA A 45 5.69 -6.09 -2.92
C ALA A 45 5.86 -6.70 -1.51
N VAL A 46 4.78 -7.21 -0.92
CA VAL A 46 4.81 -7.93 0.37
C VAL A 46 5.69 -9.18 0.28
N GLN A 47 5.56 -9.96 -0.79
CA GLN A 47 6.40 -11.13 -1.04
C GLN A 47 7.88 -10.75 -1.16
N THR A 48 8.22 -9.71 -1.93
CA THR A 48 9.59 -9.21 -2.03
C THR A 48 10.15 -8.77 -0.67
N ALA A 49 9.36 -8.00 0.09
CA ALA A 49 9.78 -7.48 1.39
C ALA A 49 10.01 -8.58 2.42
N THR A 50 9.12 -9.58 2.49
CA THR A 50 9.26 -10.74 3.38
C THR A 50 10.35 -11.72 2.93
N GLY A 51 10.69 -11.74 1.63
CA GLY A 51 11.88 -12.43 1.14
C GLY A 51 13.20 -11.75 1.55
N LYS A 52 13.17 -10.41 1.72
CA LYS A 52 14.31 -9.61 2.18
C LYS A 52 14.48 -9.65 3.71
N VAL A 53 13.38 -9.52 4.44
CA VAL A 53 13.34 -9.52 5.91
C VAL A 53 12.52 -10.71 6.37
N ALA A 54 13.16 -11.66 7.05
CA ALA A 54 12.50 -12.84 7.61
C ALA A 54 11.60 -12.44 8.80
N GLY A 55 10.37 -12.02 8.49
CA GLY A 55 9.39 -11.54 9.46
C GLY A 55 7.97 -11.60 8.90
N LYS A 56 7.02 -11.01 9.64
CA LYS A 56 5.62 -10.91 9.25
C LYS A 56 5.32 -9.51 8.73
N ALA A 57 4.82 -9.39 7.51
CA ALA A 57 4.33 -8.11 7.02
C ALA A 57 3.06 -7.68 7.79
N THR A 58 3.04 -6.43 8.23
CA THR A 58 1.93 -5.84 8.99
C THR A 58 1.23 -4.72 8.24
N GLU A 59 1.94 -4.02 7.34
CA GLU A 59 1.41 -2.94 6.51
C GLU A 59 2.02 -2.99 5.11
N VAL A 60 1.25 -2.59 4.10
CA VAL A 60 1.74 -2.18 2.80
C VAL A 60 0.99 -0.93 2.35
N ASP A 61 1.69 0.08 1.83
CA ASP A 61 1.08 1.28 1.27
C ASP A 61 1.80 1.75 0.00
N PHE A 62 1.03 1.99 -1.07
CA PHE A 62 1.50 2.61 -2.28
C PHE A 62 1.72 4.12 -2.10
N LYS A 63 2.96 4.53 -2.35
CA LYS A 63 3.39 5.93 -2.31
C LYS A 63 3.78 6.42 -3.70
N PHE A 64 3.48 7.69 -3.95
CA PHE A 64 3.96 8.43 -5.11
C PHE A 64 4.49 9.77 -4.63
N LYS A 65 5.76 10.07 -4.92
CA LYS A 65 6.42 11.31 -4.51
C LYS A 65 7.48 11.69 -5.52
N ASN A 66 7.49 12.96 -5.94
CA ASN A 66 8.50 13.52 -6.86
C ASN A 66 8.68 12.69 -8.16
N GLY A 67 7.59 12.17 -8.73
CA GLY A 67 7.63 11.37 -9.95
C GLY A 67 7.99 9.89 -9.78
N SER A 68 8.32 9.46 -8.56
CA SER A 68 8.66 8.06 -8.24
C SER A 68 7.52 7.36 -7.50
N SER A 69 7.25 6.11 -7.88
CA SER A 69 6.22 5.24 -7.30
C SER A 69 6.86 4.03 -6.63
N TYR A 70 6.47 3.73 -5.41
CA TYR A 70 7.00 2.61 -4.62
C TYR A 70 5.96 2.12 -3.62
N TYR A 71 6.10 0.87 -3.20
CA TYR A 71 5.40 0.34 -2.03
C TYR A 71 6.31 0.47 -0.81
N LYS A 72 5.75 0.92 0.30
CA LYS A 72 6.36 0.74 1.63
C LYS A 72 5.72 -0.47 2.28
N VAL A 73 6.53 -1.39 2.79
CA VAL A 73 6.06 -2.59 3.47
C VAL A 73 6.70 -2.63 4.85
N ASP A 74 5.88 -2.62 5.89
CA ASP A 74 6.36 -2.83 7.25
C ASP A 74 6.40 -4.33 7.55
N VAL A 75 7.59 -4.82 7.88
CA VAL A 75 7.85 -6.22 8.23
C VAL A 75 8.33 -6.29 9.67
N LEU A 76 7.54 -6.94 10.52
CA LEU A 76 7.91 -7.18 11.90
C LEU A 76 8.76 -8.44 12.02
N ARG A 77 10.00 -8.27 12.42
CA ARG A 77 10.95 -9.34 12.71
C ARG A 77 11.00 -9.55 14.23
N ASP A 78 10.76 -10.77 14.67
CA ASP A 78 11.04 -11.13 16.07
C ASP A 78 12.55 -11.28 16.26
N ASN A 79 13.12 -10.46 17.14
CA ASN A 79 14.50 -10.55 17.58
C ASN A 79 14.54 -10.94 19.07
N GLN A 80 14.32 -12.22 19.33
CA GLN A 80 14.47 -12.83 20.67
C GLN A 80 13.59 -12.13 21.74
N GLY A 81 12.34 -11.81 21.38
CA GLY A 81 11.40 -11.13 22.29
C GLY A 81 11.42 -9.61 22.19
N ASN A 82 12.30 -9.04 21.37
CA ASN A 82 12.26 -7.64 20.95
C ASN A 82 11.83 -7.59 19.47
N ALA A 83 10.61 -7.17 19.21
CA ALA A 83 10.13 -7.06 17.85
C ALA A 83 10.74 -5.80 17.19
N GLU A 84 11.41 -5.99 16.05
CA GLU A 84 12.00 -4.94 15.22
C GLU A 84 11.14 -4.74 13.98
N LYS A 85 10.73 -3.50 13.70
CA LYS A 85 9.96 -3.18 12.50
C LYS A 85 10.91 -2.71 11.40
N HIS A 86 10.89 -3.41 10.28
CA HIS A 86 11.60 -3.03 9.06
C HIS A 86 10.63 -2.36 8.09
N GLU A 87 10.86 -1.10 7.73
CA GLU A 87 10.21 -0.46 6.58
C GLU A 87 11.02 -0.80 5.33
N VAL A 88 10.52 -1.75 4.52
CA VAL A 88 11.11 -2.12 3.24
C VAL A 88 10.44 -1.32 2.12
N VAL A 89 11.23 -0.59 1.34
CA VAL A 89 10.76 0.18 0.19
C VAL A 89 11.00 -0.62 -1.08
N VAL A 90 9.94 -0.92 -1.83
CA VAL A 90 9.99 -1.70 -3.07
C VAL A 90 9.55 -0.84 -4.25
N ASP A 91 10.36 -0.75 -5.29
CA ASP A 91 10.04 0.00 -6.51
C ASP A 91 8.78 -0.58 -7.17
N ALA A 92 7.78 0.26 -7.45
CA ALA A 92 6.50 -0.23 -7.97
C ALA A 92 6.53 -0.61 -9.46
N LYS A 93 7.61 -0.28 -10.18
CA LYS A 93 7.82 -0.58 -11.60
C LYS A 93 8.72 -1.79 -11.81
N THR A 94 9.72 -1.98 -10.96
CA THR A 94 10.70 -3.07 -11.12
C THR A 94 10.55 -4.19 -10.09
N GLY A 95 9.95 -3.91 -8.92
CA GLY A 95 9.92 -4.88 -7.81
C GLY A 95 11.23 -4.96 -7.03
N GLU A 96 12.20 -4.11 -7.32
CA GLU A 96 13.48 -4.08 -6.62
C GLU A 96 13.36 -3.42 -5.25
N VAL A 97 14.13 -3.91 -4.28
CA VAL A 97 14.24 -3.27 -2.96
C VAL A 97 15.12 -2.03 -3.08
N LEU A 98 14.53 -0.86 -2.80
CA LEU A 98 15.18 0.45 -2.82
C LEU A 98 15.79 0.82 -1.46
N ALA A 99 15.15 0.40 -0.36
CA ALA A 99 15.60 0.65 1.00
C ALA A 99 15.06 -0.39 1.98
N ASP A 100 15.73 -0.53 3.12
CA ASP A 100 15.35 -1.34 4.28
C ASP A 100 15.79 -0.55 5.52
N ASN A 101 14.83 0.07 6.21
CA ASN A 101 15.08 0.92 7.38
C ASN A 101 14.51 0.25 8.63
N ILE A 102 15.27 0.23 9.71
CA ILE A 102 14.81 -0.30 11.00
C ILE A 102 14.20 0.83 11.82
N GLU A 103 12.94 0.69 12.20
CA GLU A 103 12.29 1.54 13.19
C GLU A 103 12.39 0.88 14.57
N THR A 104 13.13 1.53 15.47
CA THR A 104 13.45 0.99 16.80
C THR A 104 12.39 1.27 17.87
N GLN A 105 11.28 1.91 17.52
CA GLN A 105 10.18 2.14 18.46
C GLN A 105 9.11 1.05 18.34
N SER A 106 9.00 0.20 19.37
CA SER A 106 7.90 -0.76 19.45
C SER A 106 6.57 -0.07 19.75
N HIS A 107 5.60 -0.22 18.86
CA HIS A 107 4.21 0.16 19.11
C HIS A 107 3.44 -1.00 19.75
N LYS A 108 2.37 -0.70 20.50
CA LYS A 108 1.50 -1.74 21.11
C LYS A 108 0.91 -2.72 20.08
N LYS A 109 0.73 -2.25 18.83
CA LYS A 109 0.24 -3.02 17.67
C LYS A 109 1.19 -4.16 17.29
N ASP A 110 2.49 -3.92 17.39
CA ASP A 110 3.53 -4.86 16.96
C ASP A 110 3.50 -6.15 17.79
N LYS A 111 3.26 -6.05 19.10
CA LYS A 111 3.15 -7.23 19.98
C LYS A 111 1.97 -8.13 19.64
N ALA A 112 0.83 -7.55 19.23
CA ALA A 112 -0.37 -8.32 18.90
C ALA A 112 -0.25 -8.99 17.52
N SER A 113 0.56 -8.46 16.61
CA SER A 113 0.71 -9.01 15.25
C SER A 113 1.15 -10.48 15.18
N ALA A 114 1.83 -10.98 16.22
CA ALA A 114 2.23 -12.38 16.33
C ALA A 114 1.03 -13.34 16.41
N GLU A 115 -0.13 -12.85 16.85
CA GLU A 115 -1.35 -13.64 17.02
C GLU A 115 -2.19 -13.75 15.72
N ALA A 116 -1.85 -12.97 14.69
CA ALA A 116 -2.51 -13.05 13.39
C ALA A 116 -2.21 -14.41 12.71
N LYS A 117 -3.27 -15.14 12.36
CA LYS A 117 -3.19 -16.45 11.67
C LYS A 117 -3.25 -16.29 10.15
N VAL A 118 -3.97 -15.29 9.69
CA VAL A 118 -4.01 -14.86 8.30
C VAL A 118 -2.84 -13.90 8.07
N SER A 119 -2.12 -14.06 6.96
CA SER A 119 -1.07 -13.12 6.58
C SER A 119 -1.64 -11.88 5.88
N LEU A 120 -0.85 -10.80 5.84
CA LEU A 120 -1.20 -9.60 5.07
C LEU A 120 -1.44 -9.93 3.59
N GLU A 121 -0.62 -10.81 3.00
CA GLU A 121 -0.76 -11.28 1.61
C GLU A 121 -2.10 -12.01 1.39
N GLN A 122 -2.49 -12.90 2.31
CA GLN A 122 -3.78 -13.58 2.22
C GLN A 122 -4.95 -12.58 2.34
N ALA A 123 -4.85 -11.57 3.21
CA ALA A 123 -5.87 -10.54 3.33
C ALA A 123 -5.99 -9.68 2.06
N ILE A 124 -4.86 -9.38 1.40
CA ILE A 124 -4.80 -8.72 0.09
C ILE A 124 -5.55 -9.54 -0.96
N ASP A 125 -5.26 -10.85 -1.05
CA ASP A 125 -5.93 -11.74 -2.00
C ASP A 125 -7.43 -11.82 -1.76
N ILE A 126 -7.86 -11.94 -0.50
CA ILE A 126 -9.28 -11.96 -0.12
C ILE A 126 -9.97 -10.65 -0.56
N ALA A 127 -9.35 -9.51 -0.30
CA ALA A 127 -9.90 -8.21 -0.69
C ALA A 127 -9.97 -8.06 -2.22
N MET A 128 -8.93 -8.48 -2.95
CA MET A 128 -8.91 -8.48 -4.41
C MET A 128 -10.02 -9.35 -5.00
N GLN A 129 -10.21 -10.57 -4.47
CA GLN A 129 -11.30 -11.45 -4.89
C GLN A 129 -12.67 -10.85 -4.58
N LYS A 130 -12.79 -10.13 -3.45
CA LYS A 130 -14.05 -9.52 -3.02
C LYS A 130 -14.45 -8.30 -3.85
N THR A 131 -13.50 -7.44 -4.20
CA THR A 131 -13.80 -6.15 -4.87
C THR A 131 -13.53 -6.21 -6.37
N GLY A 132 -12.61 -7.06 -6.81
CA GLY A 132 -12.01 -7.04 -8.15
C GLY A 132 -11.13 -5.82 -8.40
N GLY A 133 -10.73 -5.09 -7.35
CA GLY A 133 -9.89 -3.90 -7.42
C GLY A 133 -8.41 -4.20 -7.14
N LYS A 134 -7.54 -3.28 -7.55
CA LYS A 134 -6.10 -3.33 -7.24
C LYS A 134 -5.88 -2.75 -5.85
N VAL A 135 -5.22 -3.48 -4.96
CA VAL A 135 -4.95 -3.03 -3.59
C VAL A 135 -3.87 -1.95 -3.57
N ASN A 136 -4.20 -0.79 -2.99
CA ASN A 136 -3.27 0.32 -2.81
C ASN A 136 -2.69 0.38 -1.40
N ALA A 137 -3.42 -0.12 -0.40
CA ALA A 137 -2.95 -0.21 0.97
C ALA A 137 -3.58 -1.37 1.71
N ALA A 138 -2.87 -1.98 2.65
CA ALA A 138 -3.41 -2.94 3.60
C ALA A 138 -2.69 -2.78 4.93
N ASP A 139 -3.43 -2.81 6.03
CA ASP A 139 -2.87 -2.60 7.36
C ASP A 139 -3.50 -3.52 8.42
N LEU A 140 -2.68 -4.09 9.30
CA LEU A 140 -3.11 -4.90 10.43
C LEU A 140 -3.50 -4.04 11.62
N GLU A 141 -4.76 -4.03 12.00
CA GLU A 141 -5.28 -3.18 13.07
C GLU A 141 -5.75 -4.00 14.27
N ALA A 142 -5.52 -3.48 15.47
CA ALA A 142 -6.05 -4.01 16.72
C ALA A 142 -7.20 -3.13 17.21
N LYS A 143 -8.45 -3.61 17.10
CA LYS A 143 -9.63 -2.88 17.59
C LYS A 143 -10.36 -3.66 18.67
N LYS A 144 -10.45 -3.07 19.87
CA LYS A 144 -11.10 -3.68 21.05
C LYS A 144 -10.58 -5.09 21.38
N GLY A 145 -9.29 -5.34 21.14
CA GLY A 145 -8.64 -6.63 21.41
C GLY A 145 -8.81 -7.68 20.30
N ALA A 146 -9.47 -7.38 19.19
CA ALA A 146 -9.53 -8.25 18.01
C ALA A 146 -8.64 -7.70 16.89
N LEU A 147 -7.89 -8.60 16.25
CA LEU A 147 -7.04 -8.29 15.10
C LEU A 147 -7.81 -8.42 13.80
N ARG A 148 -7.60 -7.47 12.90
CA ARG A 148 -8.23 -7.44 11.59
C ARG A 148 -7.37 -6.67 10.60
N TYR A 149 -7.39 -7.08 9.35
CA TYR A 149 -6.81 -6.31 8.27
C TYR A 149 -7.82 -5.31 7.74
N GLU A 150 -7.38 -4.09 7.50
CA GLU A 150 -8.07 -3.10 6.71
C GLU A 150 -7.38 -2.99 5.36
N VAL A 151 -8.07 -3.36 4.29
CA VAL A 151 -7.51 -3.41 2.93
C VAL A 151 -8.25 -2.40 2.05
N GLU A 152 -7.51 -1.43 1.53
CA GLU A 152 -7.98 -0.48 0.54
C GLU A 152 -7.65 -0.96 -0.88
N SER A 153 -8.67 -1.01 -1.73
CA SER A 153 -8.52 -1.35 -3.15
C SER A 153 -9.20 -0.32 -4.03
N ILE A 154 -8.69 -0.14 -5.24
CA ILE A 154 -9.23 0.79 -6.23
C ILE A 154 -9.78 0.00 -7.41
N LYS A 155 -11.03 0.31 -7.77
CA LYS A 155 -11.70 -0.21 -8.96
C LYS A 155 -12.54 0.90 -9.59
N ASP A 156 -12.38 1.12 -10.89
CA ASP A 156 -13.10 2.14 -11.65
C ASP A 156 -13.00 3.54 -11.01
N GLY A 157 -11.82 3.87 -10.50
CA GLY A 157 -11.55 5.14 -9.79
C GLY A 157 -12.25 5.27 -8.43
N LYS A 158 -12.89 4.23 -7.90
CA LYS A 158 -13.51 4.23 -6.56
C LYS A 158 -12.64 3.44 -5.60
N LYS A 159 -12.46 3.99 -4.39
CA LYS A 159 -11.83 3.27 -3.29
C LYS A 159 -12.86 2.36 -2.61
N TYR A 160 -12.46 1.13 -2.34
CA TYR A 160 -13.19 0.16 -1.57
C TYR A 160 -12.36 -0.20 -0.34
N LYS A 161 -13.03 -0.29 0.79
CA LYS A 161 -12.45 -0.76 2.04
C LYS A 161 -13.02 -2.13 2.37
N THR A 162 -12.14 -3.11 2.53
CA THR A 162 -12.48 -4.46 2.95
C THR A 162 -11.80 -4.75 4.29
N VAL A 163 -12.59 -5.13 5.29
CA VAL A 163 -12.09 -5.52 6.61
C VAL A 163 -12.14 -7.03 6.71
N VAL A 164 -11.00 -7.64 6.98
CA VAL A 164 -10.82 -9.10 7.06
C VAL A 164 -10.41 -9.47 8.48
N ASP A 165 -11.07 -10.44 9.09
CA ASP A 165 -10.68 -10.97 10.39
C ASP A 165 -9.31 -11.65 10.30
N ALA A 166 -8.35 -11.25 11.14
CA ALA A 166 -6.97 -11.74 11.04
C ALA A 166 -6.76 -13.14 11.64
N ALA A 167 -7.77 -13.70 12.30
CA ALA A 167 -7.72 -15.05 12.87
C ALA A 167 -8.32 -16.11 11.93
N SER A 168 -9.35 -15.73 11.17
CA SER A 168 -10.16 -16.65 10.36
C SER A 168 -10.11 -16.38 8.85
N GLY A 169 -9.83 -15.14 8.44
CA GLY A 169 -9.89 -14.71 7.04
C GLY A 169 -11.30 -14.34 6.58
N GLU A 170 -12.28 -14.31 7.49
CA GLU A 170 -13.64 -13.91 7.16
C GLU A 170 -13.72 -12.41 6.83
N VAL A 171 -14.49 -12.07 5.80
CA VAL A 171 -14.77 -10.67 5.45
C VAL A 171 -15.82 -10.12 6.43
N ILE A 172 -15.37 -9.25 7.34
CA ILE A 172 -16.23 -8.58 8.33
C ILE A 172 -17.09 -7.51 7.65
N SER A 173 -16.50 -6.74 6.73
CA SER A 173 -17.19 -5.71 5.97
C SER A 173 -16.49 -5.43 4.65
N SER A 174 -17.23 -5.05 3.61
CA SER A 174 -16.65 -4.58 2.35
C SER A 174 -17.60 -3.58 1.69
N GLY A 175 -17.08 -2.43 1.25
CA GLY A 175 -17.88 -1.38 0.64
C GLY A 175 -17.05 -0.25 0.06
N VAL A 176 -17.70 0.66 -0.65
CA VAL A 176 -17.08 1.90 -1.14
C VAL A 176 -16.72 2.78 0.06
N ASP A 177 -15.49 3.30 0.06
CA ASP A 177 -15.00 4.25 1.06
C ASP A 177 -15.27 5.67 0.52
N TYR A 178 -16.22 6.38 1.16
CA TYR A 178 -16.74 7.67 0.72
C TYR A 178 -16.03 8.85 1.37
#